data_AF-A0AAD7BKY4-F1
#
_entry.id   AF-A0AAD7BKY4-F1
#
_cell.length_a   1.000
_cell.length_b   1.000
_cell.length_c   1.000
_cell.angle_alpha   90.00
_cell.angle_beta   90.00
_cell.angle_gamma   90.00
#
_symmetry.space_group_name_H-M   'P 1'
#
loop_
_entity.id
_entity.type
_entity.pdbx_description
1 polymer ?
#
loop_
_entity_poly.entity_id
_entity_poly.type
_entity_poly.pdbx_seq_one_letter_code
_entity_poly.pdbx_strand_id
1 'polypeptide(L)' 'MNVSEIAAAEENGYQVNNDPSTVYIYPTQVCGSVPVYRLYSSSGTDNFYTTSESERLDFIANEGYADVGITGYVLPLGCS' A
#
# COMPACT_ATOMS: atom_id res chain seq x y z
N MET A 1 7.25 4.44 7.96
CA MET A 1 8.07 5.10 8.98
C MET A 1 7.72 6.58 8.98
N ASN A 2 7.65 7.19 10.16
CA ASN A 2 7.25 8.59 10.30
C ASN A 2 8.38 9.50 9.80
N VAL A 3 8.02 10.62 9.17
CA VAL A 3 8.98 11.64 8.67
C VAL A 3 9.93 12.18 9.75
N SER A 4 9.63 11.97 11.03
CA SER A 4 10.53 12.27 12.16
C SER A 4 11.72 11.32 12.30
N GLU A 5 11.69 10.11 11.72
CA GLU A 5 12.76 9.12 11.84
C GLU A 5 13.83 9.27 10.74
N ILE A 6 13.49 9.90 9.61
CA ILE A 6 14.39 10.11 8.46
C ILE A 6 15.48 11.13 8.81
N ALA A 7 15.10 12.26 9.42
CA ALA A 7 16.05 13.30 9.83
C ALA A 7 17.04 12.80 10.89
N ALA A 8 16.61 11.93 11.80
CA ALA A 8 17.48 11.36 12.84
C ALA A 8 18.48 10.33 12.28
N ALA A 9 18.14 9.63 11.19
CA ALA A 9 19.03 8.68 10.53
C ALA A 9 20.18 9.39 9.78
N GLU A 10 19.89 10.55 9.16
CA GLU A 10 20.89 11.37 8.47
C GLU A 10 21.90 12.01 9.44
N GLU A 11 21.44 12.48 10.60
CA GLU A 11 22.31 13.05 11.65
C GLU A 11 23.31 12.02 12.23
N ASN A 12 22.98 10.72 12.16
CA ASN A 12 23.84 9.63 12.62
C ASN A 12 24.64 8.94 11.49
N GLY A 13 24.66 9.50 10.29
CA GLY A 13 25.51 9.02 9.19
C GLY A 13 25.01 7.76 8.48
N TYR A 14 23.74 7.40 8.63
CA TYR A 14 23.14 6.36 7.81
C TYR A 14 22.88 6.91 6.41
N GLN A 15 23.51 6.30 5.40
CA GLN A 15 23.19 6.54 4.00
C GLN A 15 21.77 5.98 3.76
N VAL A 16 20.76 6.84 3.71
CA VAL A 16 19.44 6.47 3.21
C VAL A 16 19.60 6.30 1.71
N ASN A 17 19.89 5.07 1.30
CA ASN A 17 19.76 4.64 -0.07
C ASN A 17 18.39 5.10 -0.57
N ASN A 18 18.37 5.96 -1.60
CA ASN A 18 17.19 6.29 -2.40
C ASN A 18 16.73 5.02 -3.12
N ASP A 19 16.30 4.03 -2.35
CA ASP A 19 15.73 2.81 -2.85
C ASP A 19 14.24 3.09 -3.07
N PRO A 20 13.77 3.12 -4.34
CA PRO A 20 12.35 3.29 -4.65
C PRO A 20 11.48 2.13 -4.12
N SER A 21 12.05 1.14 -3.44
CA SER A 21 11.34 0.02 -2.82
C SER A 21 10.51 0.38 -1.58
N THR A 22 10.57 1.62 -1.06
CA THR A 22 9.76 2.05 0.09
C THR A 22 8.49 2.80 -0.35
N VAL A 23 7.35 2.12 -0.28
CA VAL A 23 6.03 2.73 -0.49
C VAL A 23 5.46 3.22 0.84
N TYR A 24 5.10 4.50 0.91
CA TYR A 24 4.39 5.06 2.07
C TYR A 24 2.89 4.76 1.96
N ILE A 25 2.34 4.12 3.00
CA ILE A 25 0.91 3.90 3.16
C ILE A 25 0.35 4.95 4.13
N TYR A 26 -0.57 5.77 3.64
CA TYR A 26 -1.29 6.77 4.42
C TYR A 26 -2.56 6.13 5.02
N PRO A 27 -2.88 6.38 6.30
CA PRO A 27 -4.09 5.83 6.93
C PRO A 27 -5.37 6.49 6.42
N THR A 28 -5.25 7.68 5.84
CA THR A 28 -6.34 8.46 5.26
C THR A 28 -5.94 8.95 3.88
N GLN A 29 -6.91 9.21 3.01
CA GLN A 29 -6.64 9.68 1.66
C GLN A 29 -5.94 11.04 1.67
N VAL A 30 -4.83 11.14 0.93
CA VAL A 30 -4.12 12.39 0.64
C VAL A 30 -4.25 12.73 -0.84
N CYS A 31 -4.01 14.00 -1.21
CA CYS A 31 -4.09 14.44 -2.60
C CYS A 31 -3.19 13.58 -3.51
N GLY A 32 -3.74 13.08 -4.61
CA GLY A 32 -3.03 12.22 -5.56
C GLY A 32 -2.83 10.76 -5.13
N SER A 33 -3.26 10.37 -3.92
CA SER A 33 -3.17 8.98 -3.48
C SER A 33 -4.34 8.13 -3.96
N VAL A 34 -4.07 6.84 -4.16
CA VAL A 34 -5.04 5.80 -4.54
C VAL A 34 -5.20 4.79 -3.39
N PRO A 35 -6.40 4.20 -3.21
CA PRO A 35 -6.63 3.23 -2.14
C PRO A 35 -5.84 1.93 -2.38
N VAL A 36 -5.46 1.28 -1.29
CA VAL A 36 -5.01 -0.11 -1.25
C VAL A 36 -6.12 -0.95 -0.66
N TYR A 37 -6.64 -1.87 -1.47
CA TYR A 37 -7.64 -2.85 -1.07
C TYR A 37 -6.96 -4.07 -0.46
N ARG A 38 -7.55 -4.62 0.60
CA ARG A 38 -7.19 -5.92 1.16
C ARG A 38 -8.31 -6.92 0.86
N LEU A 39 -7.93 -8.06 0.32
CA LEU A 39 -8.79 -9.20 0.11
C LEU A 39 -8.28 -10.38 0.93
N TYR A 40 -9.19 -11.24 1.39
CA TYR A 40 -8.85 -12.43 2.15
C TYR A 40 -9.45 -13.69 1.54
N SER A 41 -8.62 -14.70 1.33
CA SER A 41 -9.06 -16.04 0.97
C SER A 41 -9.01 -16.95 2.18
N SER A 42 -10.17 -17.46 2.61
CA SER A 42 -10.24 -18.45 3.69
C SER A 42 -9.76 -19.83 3.25
N SER A 43 -9.82 -20.15 1.96
CA SER A 43 -9.36 -21.43 1.42
C SER A 43 -7.83 -21.51 1.42
N GLY A 44 -7.15 -20.43 1.03
CA GLY A 44 -5.69 -20.32 1.04
C GLY A 44 -5.10 -19.79 2.34
N THR A 45 -5.91 -19.19 3.23
CA THR A 45 -5.44 -18.38 4.37
C THR A 45 -4.48 -17.27 3.90
N ASP A 46 -4.82 -16.63 2.79
CA ASP A 46 -3.96 -15.66 2.10
C ASP A 46 -4.58 -14.25 2.08
N ASN A 47 -3.72 -13.24 2.11
CA ASN A 47 -4.12 -11.84 1.97
C ASN A 47 -3.56 -11.29 0.67
N PHE A 48 -4.46 -10.83 -0.19
CA PHE A 48 -4.12 -10.17 -1.44
C PHE A 48 -4.32 -8.66 -1.31
N TYR A 49 -3.36 -7.88 -1.80
CA TYR A 49 -3.38 -6.41 -1.74
C TYR A 49 -3.25 -5.84 -3.15
N THR A 50 -4.13 -4.91 -3.50
CA THR A 50 -4.11 -4.26 -4.81
C THR A 50 -4.62 -2.83 -4.76
N THR A 51 -4.17 -1.98 -5.69
CA THR A 51 -4.73 -0.66 -5.95
C THR A 51 -5.71 -0.67 -7.13
N SER A 52 -5.83 -1.79 -7.85
CA SER A 52 -6.71 -1.96 -9.00
C SER A 52 -8.11 -2.37 -8.54
N GLU A 53 -9.09 -1.50 -8.78
CA GLU A 53 -10.49 -1.81 -8.47
C GLU A 53 -11.02 -2.97 -9.32
N SER A 54 -10.63 -3.06 -10.59
CA SER A 54 -11.04 -4.16 -11.48
C SER A 54 -10.50 -5.51 -11.01
N GLU A 55 -9.23 -5.54 -10.56
CA GLU A 55 -8.64 -6.75 -10.00
C GLU A 55 -9.36 -7.14 -8.71
N ARG A 56 -9.62 -6.18 -7.82
CA ARG A 56 -10.44 -6.41 -6.62
C ARG A 56 -11.78 -7.08 -6.95
N LEU A 57 -12.50 -6.55 -7.94
CA LEU A 57 -13.81 -7.08 -8.33
C LEU A 57 -13.72 -8.49 -8.93
N ASP A 58 -12.67 -8.77 -9.70
CA ASP A 58 -12.44 -10.10 -10.30
C ASP A 58 -12.19 -11.17 -9.23
N PHE A 59 -11.32 -10.89 -8.25
CA PHE A 59 -11.05 -11.81 -7.15
C PHE A 59 -12.29 -12.09 -6.28
N ILE A 60 -13.16 -11.10 -6.08
CA ILE A 60 -14.41 -11.28 -5.34
C ILE A 60 -15.40 -12.13 -6.15
N ALA A 61 -15.58 -11.82 -7.43
CA ALA A 61 -16.61 -12.45 -8.26
C ALA A 61 -16.24 -13.88 -8.68
N ASN A 62 -14.96 -14.13 -8.95
CA ASN A 62 -14.51 -15.34 -9.65
C ASN A 62 -13.59 -16.23 -8.80
N GLU A 63 -12.82 -15.65 -7.87
CA GLU A 63 -11.80 -16.38 -7.09
C GLU A 63 -12.23 -16.65 -5.63
N GLY A 64 -13.42 -16.20 -5.21
CA GLY A 64 -13.98 -16.46 -3.89
C GLY A 64 -13.30 -15.72 -2.73
N TYR A 65 -12.60 -14.62 -3.02
CA TYR A 65 -12.02 -13.77 -1.98
C TYR A 65 -13.10 -12.91 -1.32
N ALA A 66 -12.96 -12.74 0.00
CA ALA A 66 -13.76 -11.78 0.76
C ALA A 66 -13.09 -10.41 0.72
N ASP A 67 -13.89 -9.38 0.44
CA ASP A 67 -13.44 -7.99 0.55
C ASP A 67 -13.32 -7.55 2.01
N VAL A 68 -12.10 -7.20 2.42
CA VAL A 68 -11.83 -6.64 3.75
C VAL A 68 -11.93 -5.11 3.71
N GLY A 69 -11.80 -4.50 2.53
CA GLY A 69 -11.89 -3.06 2.31
C GLY A 69 -10.54 -2.35 2.21
N ILE A 70 -10.56 -1.04 2.42
CA ILE A 70 -9.40 -0.17 2.27
C ILE A 70 -8.51 -0.27 3.51
N THR A 71 -7.24 -0.64 3.32
CA THR A 71 -6.26 -0.71 4.42
C THR A 71 -5.34 0.51 4.48
N GLY A 72 -5.40 1.38 3.48
CA GLY A 72 -4.62 2.61 3.39
C GLY A 72 -4.59 3.17 1.97
N TYR A 73 -3.76 4.19 1.77
CA TYR A 73 -3.62 4.89 0.49
C TYR A 73 -2.16 5.04 0.13
N VAL A 74 -1.81 4.96 -1.15
CA VAL A 74 -0.43 5.09 -1.64
C VAL A 74 -0.35 6.14 -2.74
N LEU A 75 0.80 6.81 -2.86
CA LEU A 75 1.06 7.71 -3.98
C LEU A 75 1.60 6.91 -5.17
N PRO A 76 0.94 6.94 -6.34
CA PRO A 76 1.50 6.37 -7.56
C PRO A 76 2.83 7.06 -7.92
N LEU A 77 3.83 6.29 -8.33
CA LEU A 77 5.16 6.79 -8.71
C LEU A 77 5.18 7.64 -10.01
N GLY A 78 4.02 8.11 -10.48
CA GLY A 78 3.85 8.82 -11.75
C GLY A 78 3.15 10.18 -11.66
N CYS A 79 2.96 10.75 -10.47
CA CYS A 79 2.57 12.17 -10.38
C CYS A 79 3.81 13.05 -10.62
N SER A 80 3.94 13.54 -11.85
CA SER A 80 4.88 14.61 -12.25
C SER A 80 4.33 15.99 -11.94
#